data_AF-A0A5X0EW19-F1
#
_entry.id   AF-A0A5X0EW19-F1
#
_cell.length_a   1.000
_cell.length_b   1.000
_cell.length_c   1.000
_cell.angle_alpha   90.00
_cell.angle_beta   90.00
_cell.angle_gamma   90.00
#
_symmetry.space_group_name_H-M   'P 1'
#
loop_
_entity.id
_entity.type
_entity.pdbx_description
1 polymer ?
#
loop_
_entity_poly.entity_id
_entity_poly.type
_entity_poly.pdbx_seq_one_letter_code
_entity_poly.pdbx_strand_id
1 'polypeptide(L)'
;MSQTSTLKGQCIAEFLGTGLLIFFGVGCVAALKVAGATFGQWEISVIWGLGVAMAIYLTAGVSGAHLNPAVTIALWLFACFDKRKVVPFIISQVAGAFCAAALVYGLYYNLFVDFEQTHHIVRGSVESLDLAGIFSTYPNPHINFVQAFAVEMVITAILMGLILALTDDGNGVPRGPLAPLLIGLLIAVIGASMGPLTGFAMNPARDFGPKMFAGLAGWGEIAFTGGRDIPYFLVPLFGPIVGAILGAFAYRKFIGRHLPCDTCVVEEKDSTATTQQNASL
;
A
#
# COMPACT_ATOMS: atom_id res chain seq x y z
N MET A 1 -29.99 0.76 12.32
CA MET A 1 -29.86 -0.56 11.67
C MET A 1 -28.58 -0.55 10.85
N SER A 2 -27.50 -1.16 11.36
CA SER A 2 -26.21 -1.22 10.64
C SER A 2 -26.34 -2.24 9.51
N GLN A 3 -26.57 -1.78 8.27
CA GLN A 3 -26.44 -2.66 7.11
C GLN A 3 -24.96 -3.01 6.97
N THR A 4 -24.61 -4.25 7.29
CA THR A 4 -23.30 -4.81 7.00
C THR A 4 -23.05 -4.71 5.49
N SER A 5 -21.93 -4.11 5.08
CA SER A 5 -21.64 -3.93 3.66
C SER A 5 -21.52 -5.29 2.96
N THR A 6 -22.13 -5.42 1.78
CA THR A 6 -22.10 -6.67 1.00
C THR A 6 -20.70 -6.90 0.44
N LEU A 7 -20.30 -8.16 0.20
CA LEU A 7 -19.01 -8.47 -0.43
C LEU A 7 -18.82 -7.72 -1.77
N LYS A 8 -19.89 -7.59 -2.56
CA LYS A 8 -19.89 -6.79 -3.79
C LYS A 8 -19.55 -5.32 -3.51
N GLY A 9 -20.18 -4.71 -2.51
CA GLY A 9 -19.89 -3.34 -2.10
C GLY A 9 -18.45 -3.16 -1.63
N GLN A 10 -17.92 -4.13 -0.87
CA GLN A 10 -16.53 -4.14 -0.44
C GLN A 10 -15.55 -4.23 -1.62
N CYS A 11 -15.82 -5.11 -2.59
CA CYS A 11 -15.01 -5.24 -3.80
C CYS A 11 -15.02 -3.96 -4.64
N ILE A 12 -16.18 -3.30 -4.77
CA ILE A 12 -16.28 -2.00 -5.46
C ILE A 12 -15.45 -0.93 -4.73
N ALA A 13 -15.51 -0.90 -3.39
CA ALA A 13 -14.70 0.03 -2.61
C ALA A 13 -13.19 -0.23 -2.79
N GLU A 14 -12.75 -1.49 -2.77
CA GLU A 14 -11.34 -1.85 -3.02
C GLU A 14 -10.88 -1.50 -4.43
N PHE A 15 -11.74 -1.69 -5.44
CA PHE A 15 -11.48 -1.27 -6.82
C PHE A 15 -11.29 0.25 -6.91
N LEU A 16 -12.22 1.03 -6.35
CA LEU A 16 -12.17 2.49 -6.40
C LEU A 16 -11.02 3.07 -5.58
N GLY A 17 -10.76 2.54 -4.38
CA GLY A 17 -9.67 3.02 -3.53
C GLY A 17 -8.30 2.73 -4.13
N THR A 18 -8.09 1.52 -4.66
CA THR A 18 -6.82 1.17 -5.31
C THR A 18 -6.65 1.94 -6.63
N GLY A 19 -7.74 2.16 -7.36
CA GLY A 19 -7.71 3.05 -8.52
C GLY A 19 -7.35 4.49 -8.15
N LEU A 20 -7.91 5.03 -7.06
CA LEU A 20 -7.67 6.41 -6.64
C LEU A 20 -6.22 6.66 -6.21
N LEU A 21 -5.62 5.74 -5.45
CA LEU A 21 -4.20 5.87 -5.07
C LEU A 21 -3.29 5.83 -6.30
N ILE A 22 -3.60 4.97 -7.29
CA ILE A 22 -2.86 4.91 -8.55
C ILE A 22 -3.07 6.17 -9.38
N PHE A 23 -4.28 6.69 -9.44
CA PHE A 23 -4.59 7.90 -10.19
C PHE A 23 -3.71 9.08 -9.76
N PHE A 24 -3.60 9.33 -8.45
CA PHE A 24 -2.75 10.41 -7.94
C PHE A 24 -1.26 10.10 -8.08
N GLY A 25 -0.86 8.87 -7.74
CA GLY A 25 0.53 8.46 -7.77
C GLY A 25 1.14 8.42 -9.18
N VAL A 26 0.50 7.71 -10.10
CA VAL A 26 0.90 7.66 -11.51
C VAL A 26 0.74 9.03 -12.16
N GLY A 27 -0.32 9.78 -11.80
CA GLY A 27 -0.55 11.12 -12.31
C GLY A 27 0.59 12.10 -12.02
N CYS A 28 1.14 12.12 -10.80
CA CYS A 28 2.24 13.03 -10.48
C CYS A 28 3.57 12.59 -11.10
N VAL A 29 3.80 11.28 -11.27
CA VAL A 29 4.99 10.78 -11.96
C VAL A 29 4.90 11.03 -13.48
N ALA A 30 3.70 10.93 -14.07
CA ALA A 30 3.47 11.34 -15.45
C ALA A 30 3.75 12.84 -15.64
N ALA A 31 3.26 13.68 -14.72
CA ALA A 31 3.56 15.11 -14.74
C ALA A 31 5.06 15.41 -14.67
N LEU A 32 5.80 14.69 -13.79
CA LEU A 32 7.25 14.79 -13.68
C LEU A 32 7.96 14.41 -14.99
N LYS A 33 7.55 13.28 -15.59
CA LYS A 33 8.29 12.66 -16.70
C LYS A 33 7.98 13.26 -18.06
N VAL A 34 6.70 13.46 -18.38
CA VAL A 34 6.25 13.83 -19.73
C VAL A 34 5.62 15.23 -19.82
N ALA A 35 5.33 15.88 -18.69
CA ALA A 35 4.75 17.24 -18.67
C ALA A 35 5.73 18.35 -18.25
N GLY A 36 6.98 18.00 -17.92
CA GLY A 36 8.01 18.95 -17.51
C GLY A 36 7.79 19.59 -16.13
N ALA A 37 6.97 18.97 -15.26
CA ALA A 37 6.78 19.43 -13.89
C ALA A 37 8.02 19.13 -13.02
N THR A 38 8.37 20.06 -12.13
CA THR A 38 9.48 19.88 -11.20
C THR A 38 8.99 19.28 -9.88
N PHE A 39 9.39 18.04 -9.58
CA PHE A 39 9.17 17.41 -8.29
C PHE A 39 10.47 16.79 -7.78
N GLY A 40 10.76 16.99 -6.49
CA GLY A 40 11.81 16.24 -5.80
C GLY A 40 11.29 14.92 -5.22
N GLN A 41 12.20 14.19 -4.57
CA GLN A 41 11.89 12.87 -4.00
C GLN A 41 10.82 12.97 -2.91
N TRP A 42 10.85 14.02 -2.08
CA TRP A 42 9.84 14.24 -1.04
C TRP A 42 8.47 14.54 -1.66
N GLU A 43 8.42 15.42 -2.67
CA GLU A 43 7.18 15.85 -3.30
C GLU A 43 6.44 14.68 -3.95
N ILE A 44 7.14 13.82 -4.69
CA ILE A 44 6.53 12.59 -5.24
C ILE A 44 6.02 11.70 -4.11
N SER A 45 6.85 11.47 -3.08
CA SER A 45 6.51 10.54 -2.00
C SER A 45 5.31 11.01 -1.18
N VAL A 46 5.21 12.31 -0.88
CA VAL A 46 4.08 12.88 -0.13
C VAL A 46 2.80 12.91 -0.95
N ILE A 47 2.86 13.13 -2.27
CA ILE A 47 1.68 13.01 -3.14
C ILE A 47 1.15 11.58 -3.15
N TRP A 48 2.03 10.58 -3.27
CA TRP A 48 1.65 9.16 -3.15
C TRP A 48 1.01 8.87 -1.78
N GLY A 49 1.67 9.29 -0.70
CA GLY A 49 1.18 9.09 0.66
C GLY A 49 -0.20 9.71 0.91
N LEU A 50 -0.39 10.98 0.54
CA LEU A 50 -1.67 11.67 0.69
C LEU A 50 -2.76 11.09 -0.23
N GLY A 51 -2.40 10.65 -1.44
CA GLY A 51 -3.31 9.93 -2.34
C GLY A 51 -3.84 8.64 -1.70
N VAL A 52 -2.98 7.88 -1.02
CA VAL A 52 -3.39 6.70 -0.25
C VAL A 52 -4.27 7.09 0.93
N ALA A 53 -3.95 8.15 1.68
CA ALA A 53 -4.79 8.63 2.78
C ALA A 53 -6.22 8.96 2.31
N MET A 54 -6.36 9.64 1.17
CA MET A 54 -7.68 9.95 0.58
C MET A 54 -8.42 8.68 0.15
N ALA A 55 -7.72 7.70 -0.41
CA ALA A 55 -8.30 6.40 -0.77
C ALA A 55 -8.79 5.63 0.46
N ILE A 56 -8.07 5.69 1.58
CA ILE A 56 -8.50 5.11 2.85
C ILE A 56 -9.76 5.83 3.36
N TYR A 57 -9.76 7.16 3.44
CA TYR A 57 -10.94 7.92 3.88
C TYR A 57 -12.19 7.60 3.07
N LEU A 58 -12.04 7.43 1.75
CA LEU A 58 -13.15 7.11 0.86
C LEU A 58 -13.75 5.71 1.11
N THR A 59 -12.92 4.73 1.49
CA THR A 59 -13.30 3.30 1.40
C THR A 59 -13.33 2.57 2.75
N ALA A 60 -12.73 3.14 3.79
CA ALA A 60 -12.60 2.49 5.10
C ALA A 60 -13.96 2.10 5.70
N GLY A 61 -14.98 2.95 5.56
CA GLY A 61 -16.32 2.68 6.05
C GLY A 61 -17.06 1.53 5.35
N VAL A 62 -16.53 1.03 4.21
CA VAL A 62 -17.16 -0.04 3.43
C VAL A 62 -16.35 -1.33 3.47
N SER A 63 -15.10 -1.30 3.01
CA SER A 63 -14.23 -2.49 2.89
C SER A 63 -13.23 -2.65 4.03
N GLY A 64 -13.00 -1.61 4.83
CA GLY A 64 -11.84 -1.52 5.72
C GLY A 64 -10.58 -0.98 5.03
N ALA A 65 -10.67 -0.59 3.75
CA ALA A 65 -9.59 0.03 2.97
C ALA A 65 -8.28 -0.76 3.00
N HIS A 66 -8.29 -2.00 2.53
CA HIS A 66 -7.04 -2.77 2.44
C HIS A 66 -6.15 -2.20 1.33
N LEU A 67 -6.73 -2.00 0.15
CA LEU A 67 -6.13 -1.36 -1.04
C LEU A 67 -4.79 -1.97 -1.50
N ASN A 68 -4.45 -3.16 -0.98
CA ASN A 68 -3.15 -3.79 -1.10
C ASN A 68 -3.29 -5.31 -0.84
N PRO A 69 -2.86 -6.17 -1.79
CA PRO A 69 -2.85 -7.62 -1.61
C PRO A 69 -2.02 -8.09 -0.42
N ALA A 70 -0.87 -7.47 -0.16
CA ALA A 70 0.00 -7.84 0.96
C ALA A 70 -0.66 -7.55 2.31
N VAL A 71 -1.33 -6.40 2.44
CA VAL A 71 -2.13 -6.05 3.63
C VAL A 71 -3.32 -7.01 3.78
N THR A 72 -4.02 -7.33 2.69
CA THR A 72 -5.16 -8.27 2.71
C THR A 72 -4.75 -9.65 3.23
N ILE A 73 -3.62 -10.16 2.78
CA ILE A 73 -3.07 -11.45 3.22
C ILE A 73 -2.63 -11.37 4.69
N ALA A 74 -1.93 -10.31 5.09
CA ALA A 74 -1.49 -10.14 6.47
C ALA A 74 -2.67 -10.04 7.44
N LEU A 75 -3.73 -9.28 7.09
CA LEU A 75 -4.93 -9.17 7.92
C LEU A 75 -5.73 -10.48 7.96
N TRP A 76 -5.71 -11.29 6.90
CA TRP A 76 -6.26 -12.64 6.94
C TRP A 76 -5.54 -13.52 7.96
N LEU A 77 -4.21 -13.53 7.93
CA LEU A 77 -3.40 -14.40 8.80
C LEU A 77 -3.36 -13.92 10.25
N PHE A 78 -3.36 -12.61 10.47
CA PHE A 78 -3.10 -12.04 11.79
C PHE A 78 -4.25 -11.22 12.37
N ALA A 79 -5.27 -10.81 11.62
CA ALA A 79 -6.35 -9.93 12.11
C ALA A 79 -7.75 -10.52 11.89
N CYS A 80 -7.86 -11.84 11.81
CA CYS A 80 -9.14 -12.55 11.68
C CYS A 80 -9.99 -12.13 10.46
N PHE A 81 -9.37 -11.61 9.40
CA PHE A 81 -10.09 -11.25 8.18
C PHE A 81 -10.60 -12.52 7.46
N ASP A 82 -11.84 -12.47 6.97
CA ASP A 82 -12.50 -13.63 6.36
C ASP A 82 -11.78 -14.08 5.08
N LYS A 83 -11.20 -15.29 5.11
CA LYS A 83 -10.47 -15.91 4.00
C LYS A 83 -11.25 -15.93 2.68
N ARG A 84 -12.59 -15.99 2.72
CA ARG A 84 -13.45 -16.01 1.52
C ARG A 84 -13.40 -14.69 0.76
N LYS A 85 -12.98 -13.60 1.42
CA LYS A 85 -12.89 -12.25 0.84
C LYS A 85 -11.52 -11.93 0.24
N VAL A 86 -10.48 -12.71 0.57
CA VAL A 86 -9.10 -12.44 0.17
C VAL A 86 -8.94 -12.37 -1.34
N VAL A 87 -9.34 -13.42 -2.07
CA VAL A 87 -9.22 -13.43 -3.54
C VAL A 87 -10.10 -12.35 -4.21
N PRO A 88 -11.39 -12.17 -3.85
CA PRO A 88 -12.19 -11.07 -4.37
C PRO A 88 -11.57 -9.68 -4.16
N PHE A 89 -10.97 -9.43 -3.00
CA PHE A 89 -10.29 -8.16 -2.71
C PHE A 89 -9.07 -7.98 -3.63
N ILE A 90 -8.20 -8.99 -3.73
CA ILE A 90 -6.99 -8.93 -4.57
C ILE A 90 -7.35 -8.66 -6.03
N ILE A 91 -8.34 -9.38 -6.58
CA ILE A 91 -8.79 -9.15 -7.97
C ILE A 91 -9.30 -7.72 -8.14
N SER A 92 -10.09 -7.21 -7.18
CA SER A 92 -10.64 -5.86 -7.23
C SER A 92 -9.55 -4.79 -7.18
N GLN A 93 -8.55 -4.97 -6.30
CA GLN A 93 -7.39 -4.09 -6.17
C GLN A 93 -6.58 -4.05 -7.46
N VAL A 94 -6.21 -5.21 -8.02
CA VAL A 94 -5.43 -5.31 -9.27
C VAL A 94 -6.20 -4.69 -10.44
N ALA A 95 -7.49 -4.97 -10.57
CA ALA A 95 -8.35 -4.38 -11.60
C ALA A 95 -8.45 -2.86 -11.46
N GLY A 96 -8.62 -2.34 -10.23
CA GLY A 96 -8.66 -0.91 -9.97
C GLY A 96 -7.35 -0.21 -10.36
N ALA A 97 -6.22 -0.81 -9.99
CA ALA A 97 -4.89 -0.31 -10.35
C ALA A 97 -4.66 -0.30 -11.87
N PHE A 98 -5.04 -1.38 -12.56
CA PHE A 98 -4.97 -1.47 -14.03
C PHE A 98 -5.80 -0.38 -14.71
N CYS A 99 -7.08 -0.22 -14.32
CA CYS A 99 -7.98 0.76 -14.91
C CYS A 99 -7.51 2.19 -14.67
N ALA A 100 -6.98 2.49 -13.47
CA ALA A 100 -6.46 3.82 -13.17
C ALA A 100 -5.18 4.13 -13.96
N ALA A 101 -4.28 3.16 -14.16
CA ALA A 101 -3.12 3.35 -15.03
C ALA A 101 -3.54 3.66 -16.47
N ALA A 102 -4.53 2.93 -17.01
CA ALA A 102 -5.09 3.19 -18.32
C ALA A 102 -5.75 4.58 -18.43
N LEU A 103 -6.48 4.99 -17.39
CA LEU A 103 -7.09 6.32 -17.32
C LEU A 103 -6.03 7.42 -17.33
N VAL A 104 -4.99 7.34 -16.49
CA VAL A 104 -3.92 8.34 -16.45
C VAL A 104 -3.19 8.39 -17.79
N TYR A 105 -2.88 7.24 -18.39
CA TYR A 105 -2.29 7.21 -19.73
C TYR A 105 -3.17 7.89 -20.77
N GLY A 106 -4.48 7.64 -20.77
CA GLY A 106 -5.42 8.30 -21.68
C GLY A 106 -5.44 9.83 -21.52
N LEU A 107 -5.36 10.32 -20.28
CA LEU A 107 -5.30 11.76 -19.99
C LEU A 107 -3.98 12.41 -20.41
N TYR A 108 -2.87 11.67 -20.31
CA TYR A 108 -1.53 12.12 -20.70
C TYR A 108 -1.12 11.67 -22.12
N TYR A 109 -2.03 11.11 -22.91
CA TYR A 109 -1.70 10.35 -24.12
C TYR A 109 -0.78 11.10 -25.10
N ASN A 110 -1.15 12.34 -25.44
CA ASN A 110 -0.36 13.15 -26.38
C ASN A 110 1.03 13.48 -25.84
N LEU A 111 1.15 13.74 -24.53
CA LEU A 111 2.44 14.06 -23.90
C LEU A 111 3.40 12.86 -23.98
N PHE A 112 2.91 11.62 -23.83
CA PHE A 112 3.73 10.44 -24.05
C PHE A 112 4.24 10.36 -25.50
N VAL A 113 3.35 10.53 -26.47
CA VAL A 113 3.71 10.45 -27.90
C VAL A 113 4.71 11.53 -28.28
N ASP A 114 4.46 12.78 -27.87
CA ASP A 114 5.32 13.92 -28.19
C ASP A 114 6.68 13.79 -27.50
N PHE A 115 6.72 13.32 -26.25
CA PHE A 115 7.97 13.09 -25.52
C PHE A 115 8.81 12.00 -26.17
N GLU A 116 8.20 10.87 -26.55
CA GLU A 116 8.88 9.78 -27.24
C GLU A 116 9.46 10.24 -28.59
N GLN A 117 8.71 11.02 -29.37
CA GLN A 117 9.18 11.58 -30.64
C GLN A 117 10.34 12.56 -30.45
N THR A 118 10.21 13.48 -29.50
CA THR A 118 11.20 14.54 -29.22
C THR A 118 12.52 13.96 -28.72
N HIS A 119 12.46 12.90 -27.90
CA HIS A 119 13.64 12.26 -27.32
C HIS A 119 14.09 11.00 -28.08
N HIS A 120 13.46 10.70 -29.22
CA HIS A 120 13.74 9.52 -30.05
C HIS A 120 13.69 8.19 -29.27
N ILE A 121 12.72 8.06 -28.36
CA ILE A 121 12.52 6.86 -27.55
C ILE A 121 11.59 5.90 -28.30
N VAL A 122 12.05 4.67 -28.50
CA VAL A 122 11.23 3.61 -29.10
C VAL A 122 10.53 2.83 -27.98
N ARG A 123 9.21 2.97 -27.87
CA ARG A 123 8.43 2.23 -26.86
C ARG A 123 8.65 0.72 -26.99
N GLY A 124 8.97 0.08 -25.87
CA GLY A 124 9.32 -1.34 -25.79
C GLY A 124 10.83 -1.63 -25.83
N SER A 125 11.66 -0.63 -26.13
CA SER A 125 13.12 -0.73 -25.97
C SER A 125 13.54 -0.60 -24.51
N VAL A 126 14.81 -0.88 -24.23
CA VAL A 126 15.39 -0.74 -22.87
C VAL A 126 15.36 0.72 -22.41
N GLU A 127 15.58 1.66 -23.30
CA GLU A 127 15.55 3.10 -23.02
C GLU A 127 14.13 3.57 -22.63
N SER A 128 13.09 2.95 -23.19
CA SER A 128 11.69 3.27 -22.87
C SER A 128 11.26 2.85 -21.46
N LEU A 129 12.10 2.10 -20.74
CA LEU A 129 11.85 1.66 -19.36
C LEU A 129 11.67 2.85 -18.41
N ASP A 130 12.35 3.98 -18.69
CA ASP A 130 12.19 5.20 -17.89
C ASP A 130 10.74 5.71 -17.91
N LEU A 131 10.08 5.64 -19.07
CA LEU A 131 8.66 5.99 -19.22
C LEU A 131 7.73 4.91 -18.69
N ALA A 132 8.10 3.63 -18.81
CA ALA A 132 7.34 2.55 -18.15
C ALA A 132 7.32 2.74 -16.62
N GLY A 133 8.37 3.37 -16.07
CA GLY A 133 8.52 3.71 -14.65
C GLY A 133 7.48 4.70 -14.11
N ILE A 134 6.69 5.32 -15.00
CA ILE A 134 5.54 6.15 -14.61
C ILE A 134 4.45 5.29 -13.96
N PHE A 135 4.20 4.10 -14.50
CA PHE A 135 3.10 3.24 -14.09
C PHE A 135 3.46 2.36 -12.90
N SER A 136 4.68 1.85 -12.87
CA SER A 136 5.12 0.79 -11.97
C SER A 136 6.60 0.95 -11.63
N THR A 137 7.12 0.14 -10.71
CA THR A 137 8.47 0.33 -10.19
C THR A 137 9.52 -0.55 -10.88
N TYR A 138 10.76 -0.08 -10.89
CA TYR A 138 11.93 -0.79 -11.41
C TYR A 138 13.12 -0.60 -10.45
N PRO A 139 14.09 -1.52 -10.44
CA PRO A 139 15.19 -1.46 -9.49
C PRO A 139 16.21 -0.42 -9.96
N ASN A 140 16.82 0.27 -8.99
CA ASN A 140 17.98 1.12 -9.23
C ASN A 140 19.04 0.38 -10.08
N PRO A 141 19.71 1.06 -11.03
CA PRO A 141 20.75 0.44 -11.85
C PRO A 141 21.80 -0.35 -11.07
N HIS A 142 22.15 0.11 -9.86
CA HIS A 142 23.25 -0.42 -9.05
C HIS A 142 22.87 -1.57 -8.10
N ILE A 143 21.59 -1.96 -8.05
CA ILE A 143 21.14 -3.06 -7.18
C ILE A 143 20.65 -4.25 -8.01
N ASN A 144 20.86 -5.45 -7.46
CA ASN A 144 20.42 -6.70 -8.07
C ASN A 144 19.03 -7.13 -7.55
N PHE A 145 18.52 -8.23 -8.12
CA PHE A 145 17.22 -8.82 -7.78
C PHE A 145 17.05 -9.09 -6.28
N VAL A 146 18.05 -9.70 -5.63
CA VAL A 146 17.99 -10.07 -4.20
C VAL A 146 17.99 -8.84 -3.31
N GLN A 147 18.79 -7.83 -3.65
CA GLN A 147 18.82 -6.55 -2.95
C GLN A 147 17.48 -5.82 -3.08
N ALA A 148 16.90 -5.77 -4.28
CA ALA A 148 15.60 -5.16 -4.49
C ALA A 148 14.48 -5.91 -3.72
N PHE A 149 14.53 -7.25 -3.71
CA PHE A 149 13.63 -8.07 -2.90
C PHE A 149 13.75 -7.76 -1.41
N ALA A 150 14.98 -7.62 -0.89
CA ALA A 150 15.22 -7.27 0.49
C ALA A 150 14.66 -5.89 0.84
N VAL A 151 14.82 -4.90 -0.04
CA VAL A 151 14.23 -3.55 0.14
C VAL A 151 12.71 -3.65 0.23
N GLU A 152 12.05 -4.24 -0.76
CA GLU A 152 10.57 -4.35 -0.79
C GLU A 152 10.02 -5.13 0.41
N MET A 153 10.71 -6.19 0.83
CA MET A 153 10.35 -6.94 2.03
C MET A 153 10.46 -6.08 3.30
N VAL A 154 11.57 -5.37 3.50
CA VAL A 154 11.81 -4.57 4.72
C VAL A 154 10.83 -3.40 4.80
N ILE A 155 10.68 -2.63 3.72
CA ILE A 155 9.79 -1.46 3.74
C ILE A 155 8.33 -1.86 3.93
N THR A 156 7.91 -3.02 3.38
CA THR A 156 6.54 -3.51 3.57
C THR A 156 6.32 -4.08 4.97
N ALA A 157 7.35 -4.65 5.60
CA ALA A 157 7.28 -5.04 7.00
C ALA A 157 7.08 -3.83 7.92
N ILE A 158 7.81 -2.74 7.67
CA ILE A 158 7.64 -1.47 8.38
C ILE A 158 6.23 -0.91 8.15
N LEU A 159 5.77 -0.88 6.88
CA LEU A 159 4.42 -0.45 6.52
C LEU A 159 3.37 -1.21 7.32
N MET A 160 3.36 -2.55 7.24
CA MET A 160 2.33 -3.36 7.88
C MET A 160 2.38 -3.26 9.40
N GLY A 161 3.57 -3.26 9.99
CA GLY A 161 3.74 -3.12 11.44
C GLY A 161 3.22 -1.77 11.96
N LEU A 162 3.50 -0.67 11.24
CA LEU A 162 3.02 0.65 11.63
C LEU A 162 1.55 0.89 11.29
N ILE A 163 1.01 0.27 10.24
CA ILE A 163 -0.44 0.26 10.01
C ILE A 163 -1.14 -0.32 11.24
N LEU A 164 -0.72 -1.51 11.70
CA LEU A 164 -1.31 -2.13 12.90
C LEU A 164 -1.15 -1.21 14.12
N ALA A 165 0.04 -0.65 14.33
CA ALA A 165 0.29 0.25 15.46
C ALA A 165 -0.59 1.51 15.45
N LEU A 166 -0.81 2.12 14.29
CA LEU A 166 -1.60 3.33 14.12
C LEU A 166 -3.11 3.08 14.23
N THR A 167 -3.55 1.85 13.95
CA THR A 167 -4.95 1.41 14.05
C THR A 167 -5.28 0.66 15.33
N ASP A 168 -4.29 0.41 16.19
CA ASP A 168 -4.49 -0.23 17.50
C ASP A 168 -4.83 0.83 18.55
N ASP A 169 -6.10 0.87 18.95
CA ASP A 169 -6.62 1.78 19.97
C ASP A 169 -6.11 1.45 21.40
N GLY A 170 -5.52 0.27 21.61
CA GLY A 170 -4.85 -0.11 22.86
C GLY A 170 -3.40 0.39 22.95
N ASN A 171 -2.85 0.94 21.88
CA ASN A 171 -1.46 1.40 21.82
C ASN A 171 -1.34 2.93 22.04
N GLY A 172 -1.49 3.38 23.29
CA GLY A 172 -1.49 4.82 23.62
C GLY A 172 -2.83 5.49 23.27
N VAL A 173 -2.83 6.79 22.97
CA VAL A 173 -4.08 7.53 22.66
C VAL A 173 -4.61 7.12 21.29
N PRO A 174 -5.89 6.68 21.18
CA PRO A 174 -6.54 6.41 19.90
C PRO A 174 -6.42 7.56 18.90
N ARG A 175 -6.08 7.25 17.66
CA ARG A 175 -5.89 8.26 16.60
C ARG A 175 -7.20 8.68 15.95
N GLY A 176 -8.23 7.84 16.03
CA GLY A 176 -9.54 8.08 15.44
C GLY A 176 -9.44 8.54 13.97
N PRO A 177 -9.98 9.70 13.61
CA PRO A 177 -9.98 10.18 12.23
C PRO A 177 -8.59 10.53 11.69
N LEU A 178 -7.55 10.61 12.53
CA LEU A 178 -6.18 10.89 12.07
C LEU A 178 -5.46 9.65 11.51
N ALA A 179 -5.92 8.43 11.79
CA ALA A 179 -5.22 7.22 11.38
C ALA A 179 -4.93 7.15 9.86
N PRO A 180 -5.89 7.43 8.96
CA PRO A 180 -5.63 7.41 7.51
C PRO A 180 -4.56 8.42 7.07
N LEU A 181 -4.58 9.64 7.61
CA LEU A 181 -3.58 10.67 7.32
C LEU A 181 -2.18 10.23 7.77
N LEU A 182 -2.06 9.66 8.97
CA LEU A 182 -0.78 9.17 9.50
C LEU A 182 -0.23 8.00 8.69
N ILE A 183 -1.10 7.11 8.20
CA ILE A 183 -0.70 6.05 7.26
C ILE A 183 -0.20 6.65 5.94
N GLY A 184 -0.83 7.70 5.43
CA GLY A 184 -0.33 8.43 4.27
C GLY A 184 1.05 9.05 4.49
N LEU A 185 1.28 9.70 5.63
CA LEU A 185 2.58 10.27 5.99
C LEU A 185 3.65 9.19 6.20
N LEU A 186 3.28 8.03 6.75
CA LEU A 186 4.17 6.86 6.83
C LEU A 186 4.64 6.43 5.43
N ILE A 187 3.72 6.30 4.48
CA ILE A 187 4.06 5.96 3.09
C ILE A 187 4.99 7.02 2.49
N ALA A 188 4.72 8.31 2.76
CA ALA A 188 5.55 9.41 2.29
C ALA A 188 7.00 9.32 2.80
N VAL A 189 7.22 9.05 4.09
CA VAL A 189 8.58 8.95 4.63
C VAL A 189 9.30 7.68 4.17
N ILE A 190 8.58 6.56 3.96
CA ILE A 190 9.16 5.36 3.36
C ILE A 190 9.59 5.65 1.91
N GLY A 191 8.72 6.28 1.12
CA GLY A 191 9.03 6.64 -0.26
C GLY A 191 10.19 7.65 -0.36
N ALA A 192 10.25 8.62 0.55
CA ALA A 192 11.28 9.65 0.53
C ALA A 192 12.67 9.08 0.86
N SER A 193 12.72 8.11 1.77
CA SER A 193 13.97 7.51 2.25
C SER A 193 14.45 6.34 1.40
N MET A 194 13.55 5.46 0.95
CA MET A 194 13.89 4.20 0.26
C MET A 194 13.47 4.17 -1.21
N GLY A 195 12.71 5.17 -1.66
CA GLY A 195 12.20 5.21 -3.03
C GLY A 195 13.26 5.16 -4.14
N PRO A 196 14.43 5.81 -4.01
CA PRO A 196 15.48 5.72 -5.03
C PRO A 196 16.04 4.30 -5.28
N LEU A 197 15.74 3.32 -4.41
CA LEU A 197 16.21 1.94 -4.54
C LEU A 197 15.29 1.10 -5.44
N THR A 198 13.99 1.06 -5.15
CA THR A 198 13.03 0.16 -5.83
C THR A 198 11.73 0.84 -6.23
N GLY A 199 11.59 2.15 -6.03
CA GLY A 199 10.33 2.89 -6.27
C GLY A 199 9.25 2.64 -5.21
N PHE A 200 9.63 2.06 -4.06
CA PHE A 200 8.77 1.85 -2.89
C PHE A 200 7.41 1.20 -3.24
N ALA A 201 7.43 0.07 -3.96
CA ALA A 201 6.21 -0.52 -4.48
C ALA A 201 5.26 -0.92 -3.33
N MET A 202 5.76 -1.72 -2.37
CA MET A 202 5.12 -2.16 -1.13
C MET A 202 3.66 -2.67 -1.24
N ASN A 203 3.18 -2.90 -2.47
CA ASN A 203 1.81 -3.23 -2.80
C ASN A 203 1.78 -3.96 -4.16
N PRO A 204 1.46 -5.27 -4.17
CA PRO A 204 1.44 -6.05 -5.40
C PRO A 204 0.44 -5.57 -6.45
N ALA A 205 -0.74 -5.07 -6.05
CA ALA A 205 -1.72 -4.56 -7.01
C ALA A 205 -1.26 -3.23 -7.66
N ARG A 206 -0.64 -2.36 -6.86
CA ARG A 206 -0.10 -1.06 -7.29
C ARG A 206 1.02 -1.20 -8.32
N ASP A 207 1.69 -2.34 -8.37
CA ASP A 207 2.77 -2.59 -9.32
C ASP A 207 2.30 -3.46 -10.49
N PHE A 208 1.69 -4.62 -10.20
CA PHE A 208 1.34 -5.60 -11.22
C PHE A 208 0.22 -5.14 -12.15
N GLY A 209 -0.83 -4.50 -11.62
CA GLY A 209 -1.92 -3.96 -12.45
C GLY A 209 -1.43 -2.95 -13.49
N PRO A 210 -0.69 -1.90 -13.08
CA PRO A 210 -0.09 -0.95 -14.02
C PRO A 210 0.97 -1.56 -14.94
N LYS A 211 1.74 -2.58 -14.51
CA LYS A 211 2.65 -3.33 -15.41
C LYS A 211 1.90 -4.06 -16.52
N MET A 212 0.80 -4.72 -16.20
CA MET A 212 -0.06 -5.36 -17.20
C MET A 212 -0.56 -4.34 -18.22
N PHE A 213 -0.99 -3.16 -17.75
CA PHE A 213 -1.39 -2.08 -18.63
C PHE A 213 -0.22 -1.62 -19.53
N ALA A 214 0.95 -1.33 -18.97
CA ALA A 214 2.11 -0.88 -19.74
C ALA A 214 2.53 -1.92 -20.80
N GLY A 215 2.52 -3.21 -20.44
CA GLY A 215 2.77 -4.31 -21.37
C GLY A 215 1.82 -4.28 -22.58
N LEU A 216 0.53 -4.06 -22.35
CA LEU A 216 -0.48 -3.92 -23.41
C LEU A 216 -0.39 -2.59 -24.18
N ALA A 217 0.09 -1.52 -23.54
CA ALA A 217 0.21 -0.18 -24.12
C ALA A 217 1.46 0.03 -25.00
N GLY A 218 2.16 -1.06 -25.34
CA GLY A 218 3.26 -1.07 -26.30
C GLY A 218 4.66 -1.21 -25.67
N TRP A 219 4.80 -1.19 -24.34
CA TRP A 219 6.09 -1.51 -23.71
C TRP A 219 6.41 -3.02 -23.79
N GLY A 220 5.41 -3.89 -23.96
CA GLY A 220 5.64 -5.32 -24.16
C GLY A 220 6.36 -5.98 -22.99
N GLU A 221 7.30 -6.87 -23.29
CA GLU A 221 8.00 -7.69 -22.30
C GLU A 221 8.86 -6.87 -21.32
N ILE A 222 9.42 -5.74 -21.77
CA ILE A 222 10.29 -4.90 -20.92
C ILE A 222 9.55 -4.36 -19.69
N ALA A 223 8.23 -4.21 -19.78
CA ALA A 223 7.39 -3.79 -18.66
C ALA A 223 7.41 -4.80 -17.48
N PHE A 224 7.64 -6.08 -17.78
CA PHE A 224 7.71 -7.14 -16.76
C PHE A 224 9.15 -7.43 -16.35
N THR A 225 10.07 -7.46 -17.30
CA THR A 225 11.46 -7.83 -17.01
C THR A 225 12.25 -6.69 -16.38
N GLY A 226 11.93 -5.44 -16.71
CA GLY A 226 12.72 -4.27 -16.33
C GLY A 226 14.11 -4.25 -16.98
N GLY A 227 14.29 -4.95 -18.12
CA GLY A 227 15.59 -5.08 -18.78
C GLY A 227 16.61 -5.87 -17.97
N ARG A 228 16.16 -6.75 -17.07
CA ARG A 228 17.01 -7.60 -16.22
C ARG A 228 16.87 -9.07 -16.61
N ASP A 229 17.89 -9.87 -16.31
CA ASP A 229 17.91 -11.32 -16.59
C ASP A 229 16.78 -12.06 -15.86
N ILE A 230 16.53 -11.69 -14.61
CA ILE A 230 15.42 -12.23 -13.82
C ILE A 230 14.25 -11.24 -13.92
N PRO A 231 13.03 -11.69 -14.30
CA PRO A 231 11.90 -10.80 -14.46
C PRO A 231 11.60 -9.99 -13.19
N TYR A 232 11.78 -8.68 -13.26
CA TYR A 232 11.70 -7.82 -12.08
C TYR A 232 10.31 -7.79 -11.42
N PHE A 233 9.23 -7.99 -12.18
CA PHE A 233 7.87 -7.98 -11.65
C PHE A 233 7.65 -8.96 -10.47
N LEU A 234 8.48 -10.00 -10.35
CA LEU A 234 8.45 -10.93 -9.22
C LEU A 234 8.79 -10.26 -7.87
N VAL A 235 9.65 -9.24 -7.87
CA VAL A 235 10.07 -8.53 -6.65
C VAL A 235 8.89 -7.76 -6.05
N PRO A 236 8.23 -6.81 -6.74
CA PRO A 236 7.06 -6.12 -6.21
C PRO A 236 5.84 -7.01 -5.97
N LEU A 237 5.79 -8.19 -6.59
CA LEU A 237 4.71 -9.16 -6.41
C LEU A 237 4.84 -9.94 -5.09
N PHE A 238 6.04 -10.47 -4.80
CA PHE A 238 6.25 -11.38 -3.66
C PHE A 238 6.98 -10.75 -2.48
N GLY A 239 7.91 -9.83 -2.71
CA GLY A 239 8.65 -9.13 -1.65
C GLY A 239 7.70 -8.46 -0.64
N PRO A 240 6.72 -7.68 -1.10
CA PRO A 240 5.73 -7.07 -0.21
C PRO A 240 4.88 -8.07 0.59
N ILE A 241 4.49 -9.20 0.00
CA ILE A 241 3.69 -10.22 0.70
C ILE A 241 4.48 -10.79 1.88
N VAL A 242 5.74 -11.18 1.64
CA VAL A 242 6.64 -11.67 2.69
C VAL A 242 6.86 -10.59 3.74
N GLY A 243 7.13 -9.35 3.32
CA GLY A 243 7.29 -8.20 4.20
C GLY A 243 6.09 -7.97 5.10
N ALA A 244 4.87 -7.91 4.55
CA ALA A 244 3.66 -7.67 5.33
C ALA A 244 3.41 -8.76 6.39
N ILE A 245 3.65 -10.03 6.04
CA ILE A 245 3.55 -11.15 6.99
C ILE A 245 4.54 -10.97 8.14
N LEU A 246 5.81 -10.67 7.84
CA LEU A 246 6.84 -10.44 8.85
C LEU A 246 6.52 -9.22 9.73
N GLY A 247 6.06 -8.12 9.13
CA GLY A 247 5.67 -6.90 9.84
C GLY A 247 4.49 -7.11 10.79
N ALA A 248 3.45 -7.81 10.33
CA ALA A 248 2.30 -8.16 11.15
C ALA A 248 2.68 -9.08 12.33
N PHE A 249 3.49 -10.11 12.06
CA PHE A 249 4.03 -10.98 13.09
C PHE A 249 4.86 -10.21 14.12
N ALA A 250 5.79 -9.36 13.65
CA ALA A 250 6.67 -8.58 14.51
C ALA A 250 5.88 -7.63 15.41
N TYR A 251 4.89 -6.91 14.87
CA TYR A 251 4.03 -6.03 15.67
C TYR A 251 3.32 -6.81 16.77
N ARG A 252 2.64 -7.92 16.44
CA ARG A 252 1.92 -8.73 17.45
C ARG A 252 2.85 -9.30 18.51
N LYS A 253 4.02 -9.78 18.12
CA LYS A 253 4.96 -10.46 19.02
C LYS A 253 5.71 -9.49 19.93
N PHE A 254 6.21 -8.39 19.38
CA PHE A 254 7.14 -7.50 20.07
C PHE A 254 6.48 -6.24 20.64
N ILE A 255 5.36 -5.78 20.08
CA ILE A 255 4.62 -4.62 20.60
C ILE A 255 3.30 -5.06 21.22
N GLY A 256 2.39 -5.66 20.44
CA GLY A 256 1.03 -5.99 20.86
C GLY A 256 0.96 -6.80 22.15
N ARG A 257 1.77 -7.86 22.26
CA ARG A 257 1.85 -8.72 23.47
C ARG A 257 2.30 -7.98 24.75
N HIS A 258 2.87 -6.79 24.62
CA HIS A 258 3.36 -5.98 25.75
C HIS A 258 2.49 -4.74 26.01
N LEU A 259 1.32 -4.63 25.35
CA LEU A 259 0.37 -3.55 25.61
C LEU A 259 -0.45 -3.81 26.89
N PRO A 260 -0.91 -2.77 27.60
CA PRO A 260 -1.59 -2.89 28.90
C PRO A 260 -2.90 -3.71 28.85
N CYS A 261 -3.52 -3.85 27.68
CA CYS A 261 -4.76 -4.62 27.53
C CYS A 261 -4.57 -6.15 27.65
N ASP A 262 -3.34 -6.66 27.48
CA ASP A 262 -3.00 -8.09 27.63
C ASP A 262 -2.49 -8.43 29.05
N THR A 263 -2.22 -7.44 29.90
CA THR A 263 -1.94 -7.67 31.32
C THR A 263 -3.25 -7.83 32.07
N CYS A 264 -3.64 -9.08 32.35
CA CYS A 264 -4.69 -9.36 33.33
C CYS A 264 -4.28 -8.72 34.67
N VAL A 265 -4.86 -7.57 35.00
CA VAL A 265 -4.82 -7.07 36.38
C VAL A 265 -5.74 -8.00 37.17
N VAL A 266 -5.13 -8.87 37.97
CA VAL A 266 -5.87 -9.59 39.01
C VAL A 266 -6.29 -8.50 39.99
N GLU A 267 -7.55 -8.07 39.92
CA GLU A 267 -8.15 -7.36 41.03
C GLU A 267 -8.15 -8.31 42.23
N GLU A 268 -7.21 -8.13 43.15
CA GLU A 268 -7.35 -8.65 44.51
C GLU A 268 -8.63 -8.06 45.09
N LYS A 269 -9.70 -8.86 45.07
CA LYS A 269 -10.87 -8.62 45.91
C LYS A 269 -10.40 -8.72 47.35
N ASP A 270 -10.09 -7.57 47.94
CA ASP A 270 -9.93 -7.45 49.38
C ASP A 270 -11.25 -7.81 50.05
N SER A 271 -11.34 -9.07 50.46
CA SER A 271 -12.43 -9.60 51.26
C SER A 271 -12.25 -9.13 52.70
N THR A 272 -12.78 -7.96 53.02
CA THR A 272 -13.11 -7.60 54.42
C THR A 272 -14.59 -7.31 54.53
N ALA A 273 -15.37 -8.39 54.49
CA ALA A 273 -16.69 -8.40 55.09
C ALA A 273 -16.54 -8.54 56.61
N THR A 274 -16.72 -7.44 57.33
CA THR A 274 -17.10 -7.50 58.75
C THR A 274 -18.40 -6.75 58.93
N THR A 275 -19.44 -7.53 59.20
CA THR A 275 -20.79 -7.11 59.54
C THR A 275 -20.83 -6.50 60.95
N GLN A 276 -21.52 -5.36 61.14
CA GLN A 276 -22.34 -5.00 62.31
C GLN A 276 -22.97 -3.62 62.07
N GLN A 277 -24.27 -3.52 61.76
CA GLN A 277 -25.42 -3.34 62.66
C GLN A 277 -25.58 -1.93 63.26
N ASN A 278 -26.76 -1.37 62.98
CA ASN A 278 -27.60 -0.44 63.77
C ASN A 278 -27.61 1.09 63.49
N ALA A 279 -28.84 1.50 63.11
CA ALA A 279 -29.67 2.57 63.69
C ALA A 279 -29.50 4.04 63.24
N SER A 280 -30.54 4.51 62.54
CA SER A 280 -31.28 5.78 62.72
C SER A 280 -30.53 7.03 63.21
N LEU A 281 -30.41 8.04 62.32
CA LEU A 281 -31.19 9.29 62.28
C LEU A 281 -30.82 10.07 61.01
#